data_AF-A0A924QQJ7-F1
#
_entry.id   AF-A0A924QQJ7-F1
#
_cell.length_a   1.000
_cell.length_b   1.000
_cell.length_c   1.000
_cell.angle_alpha   90.00
_cell.angle_beta   90.00
_cell.angle_gamma   90.00
#
_symmetry.space_group_name_H-M   'P 1'
#
loop_
_entity.id
_entity.type
_entity.pdbx_description
1 polymer ?
#
loop_
_entity_poly.entity_id
_entity_poly.type
_entity_poly.pdbx_seq_one_letter_code
_entity_poly.pdbx_strand_id
1 'polypeptide(L)'
;MAQPGIYDEMNTGSSIREQYTKVFEALQHLPVEALHQKDKLASDLFMNQGITFTVYSDNAGIERIFPFDIIPRIITSAEWDNVEKGIKQRLKALNMFLKDVYGEQNILNDGIVPRELVESCPHFTREVIGIKVPHDVYVIISGIDLIRGDDGTFYILEDNLRTPSGVSYMLENREVTKRLFPDLLYSSKAKMVSNYPLMLHQILLQLAPSQLSNPNVVLLTPGVFNSAYYEHTFLARSMGIDLVEGRDLIVDNYKVYTK
;
A
#
# COMPACT_ATOMS: atom_id res chain seq x y z
N MET A 1 27.27 0.78 -15.04
CA MET A 1 26.86 0.94 -16.46
C MET A 1 25.48 0.32 -16.59
N ALA A 2 24.52 1.00 -17.24
CA ALA A 2 23.19 0.45 -17.45
C ALA A 2 23.29 -0.86 -18.25
N GLN A 3 22.53 -1.89 -17.87
CA GLN A 3 22.50 -3.15 -18.60
C GLN A 3 21.78 -2.96 -19.95
N PRO A 4 22.30 -3.52 -21.07
CA PRO A 4 21.64 -3.42 -22.37
C PRO A 4 20.21 -3.97 -22.32
N GLY A 5 19.24 -3.22 -22.83
CA GLY A 5 17.83 -3.64 -22.89
C GLY A 5 17.05 -3.49 -21.57
N ILE A 6 17.61 -2.85 -20.54
CA ILE A 6 16.89 -2.55 -19.29
C ILE A 6 16.72 -1.04 -19.13
N TYR A 7 15.51 -0.61 -18.83
CA TYR A 7 15.24 0.79 -18.49
C TYR A 7 15.84 1.13 -17.13
N ASP A 8 16.86 2.01 -17.11
CA ASP A 8 17.43 2.55 -15.89
C ASP A 8 16.77 3.91 -15.55
N GLU A 9 16.35 4.02 -14.29
CA GLU A 9 15.61 5.16 -13.76
C GLU A 9 16.44 6.44 -13.65
N MET A 10 17.75 6.30 -13.49
CA MET A 10 18.67 7.42 -13.30
C MET A 10 19.46 7.71 -14.57
N ASN A 11 19.88 6.69 -15.29
CA ASN A 11 20.85 6.78 -16.39
C ASN A 11 20.22 6.37 -17.73
N THR A 12 20.46 7.16 -18.78
CA THR A 12 20.02 6.85 -20.15
C THR A 12 21.02 6.00 -20.93
N GLY A 13 22.14 5.62 -20.32
CA GLY A 13 23.32 5.04 -20.93
C GLY A 13 24.35 6.09 -21.37
N SER A 14 23.92 7.34 -21.63
CA SER A 14 24.80 8.44 -22.07
C SER A 14 24.73 9.68 -21.18
N SER A 15 23.67 9.84 -20.40
CA SER A 15 23.44 10.99 -19.53
C SER A 15 22.58 10.60 -18.31
N ILE A 16 22.56 11.47 -17.31
CA ILE A 16 21.63 11.37 -16.18
C ILE A 16 20.29 11.98 -16.60
N ARG A 17 19.19 11.32 -16.24
CA ARG A 17 17.84 11.83 -16.47
C ARG A 17 17.58 13.04 -15.58
N GLU A 18 16.88 14.03 -16.13
CA GLU A 18 16.65 15.33 -15.49
C GLU A 18 16.11 15.22 -14.06
N GLN A 19 15.15 14.31 -13.83
CA GLN A 19 14.54 14.14 -12.51
C GLN A 19 15.52 13.62 -11.44
N TYR A 20 16.66 13.03 -11.85
CA TYR A 20 17.71 12.56 -10.95
C TYR A 20 18.91 13.50 -10.84
N THR A 21 19.01 14.57 -11.63
CA THR A 21 20.19 15.46 -11.65
C THR A 21 20.59 15.94 -10.25
N LYS A 22 19.63 16.43 -9.46
CA LYS A 22 19.91 16.91 -8.09
C LYS A 22 20.36 15.80 -7.13
N VAL A 23 19.77 14.62 -7.26
CA VAL A 23 20.16 13.45 -6.46
C VAL A 23 21.59 13.06 -6.82
N PHE A 24 21.87 12.98 -8.12
CA PHE A 24 23.19 12.64 -8.62
C PHE A 24 24.26 13.65 -8.16
N GLU A 25 24.00 14.95 -8.30
CA GLU A 25 24.89 16.01 -7.80
C GLU A 25 25.11 15.90 -6.28
N ALA A 26 24.05 15.69 -5.49
CA ALA A 26 24.19 15.53 -4.04
C ALA A 26 25.06 14.31 -3.67
N LEU A 27 24.88 13.19 -4.38
CA LEU A 27 25.66 11.97 -4.16
C LEU A 27 27.12 12.13 -4.59
N GLN A 28 27.41 12.87 -5.65
CA GLN A 28 28.78 13.14 -6.08
C GLN A 28 29.60 13.93 -5.05
N HIS A 29 28.93 14.76 -4.24
CA HIS A 29 29.59 15.55 -3.19
C HIS A 29 29.59 14.86 -1.82
N LEU A 30 28.99 13.67 -1.69
CA LEU A 30 28.96 12.90 -0.45
C LEU A 30 30.15 11.94 -0.38
N PRO A 31 31.05 12.09 0.63
CA PRO A 31 32.09 11.10 0.88
C PRO A 31 31.49 9.72 1.17
N VAL A 32 32.20 8.65 0.78
CA VAL A 32 31.77 7.27 1.00
C VAL A 32 31.54 6.99 2.49
N GLU A 33 32.36 7.55 3.37
CA GLU A 33 32.22 7.45 4.82
C GLU A 33 30.91 8.07 5.31
N ALA A 34 30.50 9.20 4.72
CA ALA A 34 29.24 9.85 5.05
C ALA A 34 28.03 9.03 4.58
N LEU A 35 28.14 8.34 3.44
CA LEU A 35 27.11 7.41 2.97
C LEU A 35 26.97 6.22 3.93
N HIS A 36 28.07 5.60 4.36
CA HIS A 36 28.04 4.53 5.36
C HIS A 36 27.45 4.99 6.71
N GLN A 37 27.76 6.21 7.15
CA GLN A 37 27.16 6.77 8.36
C GLN A 37 25.64 6.95 8.22
N LYS A 38 25.17 7.39 7.05
CA LYS A 38 23.72 7.53 6.78
C LYS A 38 23.02 6.18 6.69
N ASP A 39 23.64 5.19 6.07
CA ASP A 39 23.13 3.81 6.00
C ASP A 39 23.00 3.19 7.40
N LYS A 40 24.02 3.36 8.24
CA LYS A 40 23.97 2.95 9.64
C LYS A 40 22.87 3.69 10.41
N LEU A 41 22.78 5.01 10.25
CA LEU A 41 21.72 5.81 10.88
C LEU A 41 20.32 5.36 10.41
N ALA A 42 20.14 5.03 9.13
CA ALA A 42 18.91 4.47 8.62
C ALA A 42 18.58 3.16 9.36
N SER A 43 19.53 2.22 9.38
CA SER A 43 19.37 0.93 10.08
C SER A 43 19.01 1.09 11.55
N ASP A 44 19.68 2.01 12.26
CA ASP A 44 19.40 2.33 13.66
C ASP A 44 18.00 2.94 13.84
N LEU A 45 17.55 3.78 12.90
CA LEU A 45 16.19 4.34 12.92
C LEU A 45 15.13 3.24 12.73
N PHE A 46 15.31 2.36 11.74
CA PHE A 46 14.38 1.26 11.51
C PHE A 46 14.29 0.32 12.72
N MET A 47 15.44 -0.01 13.32
CA MET A 47 15.48 -0.86 14.51
C MET A 47 14.79 -0.20 15.72
N ASN A 48 15.08 1.09 15.99
CA ASN A 48 14.51 1.81 17.13
C ASN A 48 13.00 2.08 16.97
N GLN A 49 12.50 2.18 15.74
CA GLN A 49 11.07 2.34 15.45
C GLN A 49 10.31 1.00 15.44
N GLY A 50 11.02 -0.13 15.58
CA GLY A 50 10.42 -1.47 15.53
C GLY A 50 9.89 -1.83 14.15
N ILE A 51 10.44 -1.23 13.09
CA ILE A 51 10.04 -1.52 11.71
C ILE A 51 10.75 -2.81 11.29
N THR A 52 10.14 -3.93 11.68
CA THR A 52 10.66 -5.26 11.43
C THR A 52 9.69 -6.06 10.58
N PHE A 53 10.22 -7.01 9.81
CA PHE A 53 9.42 -8.01 9.12
C PHE A 53 9.78 -9.41 9.58
N THR A 54 8.77 -10.28 9.68
CA THR A 54 8.96 -11.68 10.06
C THR A 54 9.33 -12.50 8.83
N VAL A 55 10.52 -13.09 8.82
CA VAL A 55 10.93 -14.03 7.76
C VAL A 55 10.58 -15.44 8.19
N TYR A 56 9.68 -16.11 7.47
CA TYR A 56 9.25 -17.48 7.78
C TYR A 56 10.29 -18.55 7.39
N SER A 57 11.46 -18.18 6.86
CA SER A 57 12.40 -19.15 6.28
C SER A 57 13.13 -20.01 7.31
N ASP A 58 13.12 -19.65 8.59
CA ASP A 58 13.69 -20.47 9.66
C ASP A 58 12.80 -20.34 10.90
N ASN A 59 12.51 -21.46 11.57
CA ASN A 59 11.70 -21.60 12.81
C ASN A 59 12.17 -20.76 14.03
N ALA A 60 12.91 -19.67 13.81
CA ALA A 60 13.56 -18.86 14.82
C ALA A 60 12.86 -17.53 15.12
N GLY A 61 11.78 -17.16 14.42
CA GLY A 61 11.03 -15.93 14.73
C GLY A 61 11.90 -14.68 14.75
N ILE A 62 12.97 -14.65 13.94
CA ILE A 62 13.95 -13.57 13.95
C ILE A 62 13.34 -12.41 13.16
N GLU A 63 12.87 -11.39 13.88
CA GLU A 63 12.57 -10.09 13.32
C GLU A 63 13.79 -9.55 12.58
N ARG A 64 13.66 -9.30 11.27
CA ARG A 64 14.70 -8.64 10.47
C ARG A 64 14.31 -7.20 10.20
N ILE A 65 15.32 -6.34 10.21
CA ILE A 65 15.18 -4.94 9.80
C ILE A 65 14.82 -4.92 8.31
N PHE A 66 13.75 -4.19 7.97
CA PHE A 66 13.35 -3.99 6.58
C PHE A 66 14.50 -3.34 5.79
N PRO A 67 14.97 -3.93 4.67
CA PRO A 67 16.09 -3.37 3.91
C PRO A 67 15.69 -2.01 3.33
N PHE A 68 16.51 -1.00 3.58
CA PHE A 68 16.29 0.36 3.13
C PHE A 68 17.41 0.80 2.19
N ASP A 69 17.04 1.29 1.01
CA ASP A 69 17.98 1.94 0.09
C ASP A 69 17.84 3.46 0.22
N ILE A 70 18.96 4.14 0.42
CA ILE A 70 19.03 5.60 0.55
C ILE A 70 18.77 6.33 -0.78
N ILE A 71 18.87 5.64 -1.92
CA ILE A 71 18.65 6.21 -3.25
C ILE A 71 17.15 6.18 -3.56
N PRO A 72 16.48 7.35 -3.68
CA PRO A 72 15.04 7.38 -3.85
C PRO A 72 14.65 6.96 -5.26
N ARG A 73 13.52 6.24 -5.39
CA ARG A 73 12.83 6.07 -6.66
C ARG A 73 11.99 7.31 -6.95
N ILE A 74 12.42 8.12 -7.92
CA ILE A 74 11.71 9.35 -8.33
C ILE A 74 10.70 9.04 -9.43
N ILE A 75 9.44 9.42 -9.20
CA ILE A 75 8.38 9.42 -10.20
C ILE A 75 7.94 10.86 -10.40
N THR A 76 7.96 11.32 -11.65
CA THR A 76 7.58 12.70 -12.00
C THR A 76 6.07 12.89 -11.88
N SER A 77 5.61 14.15 -11.76
CA SER A 77 4.16 14.41 -11.70
C SER A 77 3.44 13.94 -12.95
N ALA A 78 4.04 14.11 -14.14
CA ALA A 78 3.41 13.69 -15.39
C ALA A 78 3.23 12.17 -15.48
N GLU A 79 4.25 11.41 -15.04
CA GLU A 79 4.15 9.95 -14.94
C GLU A 79 3.09 9.54 -13.92
N TRP A 80 3.11 10.15 -12.72
CA TRP A 80 2.16 9.84 -11.67
C TRP A 80 0.72 10.18 -12.07
N ASP A 81 0.49 11.31 -12.75
CA ASP A 81 -0.85 11.70 -13.20
C ASP A 81 -1.43 10.69 -14.20
N ASN A 82 -0.58 10.05 -15.02
CA ASN A 82 -1.00 8.98 -15.92
C ASN A 82 -1.31 7.69 -15.13
N VAL A 83 -0.41 7.28 -14.23
CA VAL A 83 -0.59 6.11 -13.36
C VAL A 83 -1.85 6.22 -12.52
N GLU A 84 -2.07 7.37 -11.87
CA GLU A 84 -3.22 7.64 -11.02
C GLU A 84 -4.54 7.54 -11.79
N LYS A 85 -4.60 8.10 -13.01
CA LYS A 85 -5.77 7.98 -13.88
C LYS A 85 -6.06 6.52 -14.25
N GLY A 86 -5.02 5.77 -14.62
CA GLY A 86 -5.14 4.35 -14.96
C GLY A 86 -5.65 3.50 -13.78
N ILE A 87 -5.07 3.70 -12.59
CA ILE A 87 -5.50 3.01 -11.37
C ILE A 87 -6.95 3.34 -11.02
N LYS A 88 -7.33 4.62 -11.06
CA LYS A 88 -8.73 5.05 -10.80
C LYS A 88 -9.71 4.38 -11.77
N GLN A 89 -9.37 4.32 -13.05
CA GLN A 89 -10.18 3.64 -14.06
C GLN A 89 -10.31 2.14 -13.75
N ARG A 90 -9.19 1.47 -13.45
CA ARG A 90 -9.17 0.03 -13.16
C ARG A 90 -9.97 -0.31 -11.90
N LEU A 91 -9.80 0.43 -10.81
CA LEU A 91 -10.53 0.20 -9.56
C LEU A 91 -12.03 0.42 -9.71
N LYS A 92 -12.45 1.36 -10.55
CA LYS A 92 -13.85 1.53 -10.91
C LYS A 92 -14.39 0.28 -11.61
N ALA A 93 -13.67 -0.24 -12.61
CA ALA A 93 -14.06 -1.45 -13.31
C ALA A 93 -14.11 -2.68 -12.39
N LEU A 94 -13.13 -2.84 -11.50
CA LEU A 94 -13.09 -3.95 -10.53
C LEU A 94 -14.24 -3.89 -9.53
N ASN A 95 -14.59 -2.72 -9.00
CA ASN A 95 -15.76 -2.57 -8.12
C ASN A 95 -17.07 -2.87 -8.88
N MET A 96 -17.20 -2.40 -10.12
CA MET A 96 -18.37 -2.72 -10.95
C MET A 96 -18.47 -4.22 -11.26
N PHE A 97 -17.34 -4.87 -11.53
CA PHE A 97 -17.26 -6.32 -11.73
C PHE A 97 -17.71 -7.08 -10.49
N LEU A 98 -17.21 -6.72 -9.30
CA LEU A 98 -17.61 -7.36 -8.04
C LEU A 98 -19.10 -7.14 -7.74
N LYS A 99 -19.61 -5.92 -7.96
CA LYS A 99 -21.03 -5.60 -7.83
C LYS A 99 -21.90 -6.48 -8.73
N ASP A 100 -21.49 -6.66 -9.97
CA ASP A 100 -22.23 -7.46 -10.94
C ASP A 100 -22.17 -8.96 -10.60
N VAL A 101 -20.97 -9.49 -10.33
CA VAL A 101 -20.76 -10.91 -9.99
C VAL A 101 -21.52 -11.35 -8.74
N TYR A 102 -21.61 -10.49 -7.71
CA TYR A 102 -22.41 -10.75 -6.51
C TYR A 102 -23.86 -10.23 -6.60
N GLY A 103 -24.26 -9.69 -7.75
CA GLY A 103 -25.59 -9.14 -8.02
C GLY A 103 -26.28 -9.81 -9.21
N GLU A 104 -26.48 -9.07 -10.29
CA GLU A 104 -27.25 -9.51 -11.47
C GLU A 104 -26.48 -10.45 -12.41
N GLN A 105 -25.16 -10.51 -12.29
CA GLN A 105 -24.25 -11.35 -13.07
C GLN A 105 -24.33 -11.15 -14.59
N ASN A 106 -24.58 -9.91 -15.02
CA ASN A 106 -24.72 -9.57 -16.44
C ASN A 106 -23.47 -9.96 -17.25
N ILE A 107 -22.26 -9.69 -16.74
CA ILE A 107 -21.00 -10.04 -17.41
C ILE A 107 -20.82 -11.55 -17.63
N LEU A 108 -21.45 -12.37 -16.78
CA LEU A 108 -21.46 -13.83 -16.90
C LEU A 108 -22.57 -14.30 -17.84
N ASN A 109 -23.76 -13.69 -17.75
CA ASN A 109 -24.90 -13.98 -18.61
C ASN A 109 -24.62 -13.63 -20.08
N ASP A 110 -23.89 -12.54 -20.32
CA ASP A 110 -23.46 -12.08 -21.64
C ASP A 110 -22.27 -12.88 -22.20
N GLY A 111 -21.67 -13.77 -21.39
CA GLY A 111 -20.55 -14.63 -21.80
C GLY A 111 -19.21 -13.91 -21.97
N ILE A 112 -19.09 -12.64 -21.52
CA ILE A 112 -17.84 -11.87 -21.58
C ILE A 112 -16.79 -12.49 -20.64
N VAL A 113 -17.21 -12.89 -19.43
CA VAL A 113 -16.40 -13.67 -18.50
C VAL A 113 -17.04 -15.04 -18.33
N PRO A 114 -16.30 -16.16 -18.52
CA PRO A 114 -16.85 -17.49 -18.35
C PRO A 114 -17.37 -17.70 -16.92
N ARG A 115 -18.63 -18.12 -16.79
CA ARG A 115 -19.27 -18.39 -15.49
C ARG A 115 -18.46 -19.36 -14.64
N GLU A 116 -17.98 -20.45 -15.26
CA GLU A 116 -17.19 -21.48 -14.58
C GLU A 116 -15.91 -20.91 -13.95
N LEU A 117 -15.25 -19.94 -14.59
CA LEU A 117 -14.04 -19.31 -14.07
C LEU A 117 -14.29 -18.59 -12.73
N VAL A 118 -15.48 -18.02 -12.58
CA VAL A 118 -15.85 -17.29 -11.36
C VAL A 118 -16.41 -18.24 -10.31
N GLU A 119 -17.40 -19.05 -10.66
CA GLU A 119 -18.16 -19.85 -9.68
C GLU A 119 -17.42 -21.08 -9.16
N SER A 120 -16.38 -21.54 -9.87
CA SER A 120 -15.47 -22.60 -9.40
C SER A 120 -14.30 -22.06 -8.58
N CYS A 121 -14.08 -20.74 -8.56
CA CYS A 121 -12.99 -20.14 -7.81
C CYS A 121 -13.19 -20.40 -6.30
N PRO A 122 -12.19 -20.94 -5.57
CA PRO A 122 -12.29 -21.17 -4.13
C PRO A 122 -12.53 -19.90 -3.30
N HIS A 123 -12.26 -18.73 -3.88
CA HIS A 123 -12.45 -17.44 -3.23
C HIS A 123 -13.79 -16.78 -3.56
N PHE A 124 -14.60 -17.38 -4.45
CA PHE A 124 -15.96 -16.93 -4.69
C PHE A 124 -16.84 -17.30 -3.50
N THR A 125 -17.37 -16.29 -2.80
CA THR A 125 -18.13 -16.48 -1.56
C THR A 125 -19.62 -16.43 -1.89
N ARG A 126 -20.28 -17.59 -1.95
CA ARG A 126 -21.70 -17.67 -2.38
C ARG A 126 -22.65 -17.04 -1.36
N GLU A 127 -22.26 -17.03 -0.10
CA GLU A 127 -23.01 -16.53 1.04
C GLU A 127 -23.23 -15.01 0.99
N VAL A 128 -22.41 -14.29 0.21
CA VAL A 128 -22.53 -12.82 0.09
C VAL A 128 -23.28 -12.37 -1.16
N ILE A 129 -23.77 -13.29 -2.00
CA ILE A 129 -24.59 -12.93 -3.17
C ILE A 129 -25.85 -12.20 -2.71
N GLY A 130 -26.14 -11.06 -3.34
CA GLY A 130 -27.29 -10.22 -3.04
C GLY A 130 -27.13 -9.31 -1.80
N ILE A 131 -26.02 -9.42 -1.06
CA ILE A 131 -25.72 -8.50 0.03
C ILE A 131 -25.33 -7.14 -0.56
N LYS A 132 -26.07 -6.09 -0.18
CA LYS A 132 -25.74 -4.71 -0.55
C LYS A 132 -24.68 -4.16 0.40
N VAL A 133 -23.55 -3.76 -0.17
CA VAL A 133 -22.48 -3.08 0.56
C VAL A 133 -22.68 -1.55 0.52
N PRO A 134 -22.20 -0.79 1.53
CA PRO A 134 -22.29 0.66 1.51
C PRO A 134 -21.70 1.28 0.23
N HIS A 135 -22.48 2.15 -0.40
CA HIS A 135 -22.10 2.90 -1.61
C HIS A 135 -21.65 2.03 -2.80
N ASP A 136 -22.02 0.75 -2.82
CA ASP A 136 -21.54 -0.24 -3.81
C ASP A 136 -20.01 -0.37 -3.89
N VAL A 137 -19.29 -0.05 -2.80
CA VAL A 137 -17.82 -0.15 -2.74
C VAL A 137 -17.42 -1.48 -2.11
N TYR A 138 -16.88 -2.38 -2.93
CA TYR A 138 -16.37 -3.69 -2.52
C TYR A 138 -14.90 -3.66 -2.15
N VAL A 139 -14.12 -2.82 -2.86
CA VAL A 139 -12.68 -2.64 -2.63
C VAL A 139 -12.45 -1.24 -2.10
N ILE A 140 -12.32 -1.13 -0.77
CA ILE A 140 -12.06 0.15 -0.08
C ILE A 140 -10.58 0.52 -0.19
N ILE A 141 -9.70 -0.47 -0.04
CA ILE A 141 -8.25 -0.33 -0.15
C ILE A 141 -7.76 -1.35 -1.16
N SER A 142 -6.87 -0.93 -2.05
CA SER A 142 -6.23 -1.78 -3.05
C SER A 142 -4.73 -1.52 -3.10
N GLY A 143 -3.92 -2.58 -3.16
CA GLY A 143 -2.52 -2.50 -3.55
C GLY A 143 -2.38 -2.87 -5.02
N ILE A 144 -1.85 -1.98 -5.85
CA ILE A 144 -1.65 -2.25 -7.28
C ILE A 144 -0.16 -2.35 -7.54
N ASP A 145 0.30 -3.54 -7.93
CA ASP A 145 1.71 -3.80 -8.19
C ASP A 145 2.06 -3.35 -9.60
N LEU A 146 2.98 -2.38 -9.68
CA LEU A 146 3.41 -1.77 -10.94
C LEU A 146 4.86 -2.12 -11.23
N ILE A 147 5.11 -2.43 -12.49
CA ILE A 147 6.46 -2.53 -13.04
C ILE A 147 6.65 -1.47 -14.12
N ARG A 148 7.91 -1.06 -14.35
CA ARG A 148 8.27 -0.26 -15.51
C ARG A 148 8.95 -1.17 -16.54
N GLY A 149 8.41 -1.21 -17.75
CA GLY A 149 8.96 -1.95 -18.88
C GLY A 149 10.29 -1.36 -19.37
N ASP A 150 10.94 -2.09 -20.27
CA ASP A 150 12.13 -1.64 -21.00
C ASP A 150 11.86 -0.41 -21.88
N ASP A 151 10.62 -0.27 -22.34
CA ASP A 151 10.08 0.89 -23.05
C ASP A 151 9.84 2.12 -22.14
N GLY A 152 9.98 1.96 -20.82
CA GLY A 152 9.71 3.01 -19.83
C GLY A 152 8.24 3.17 -19.46
N THR A 153 7.34 2.33 -19.98
CA THR A 153 5.90 2.35 -19.68
C THR A 153 5.60 1.59 -18.40
N PHE A 154 4.57 2.03 -17.66
CA PHE A 154 4.08 1.31 -16.49
C PHE A 154 3.09 0.22 -16.86
N TYR A 155 3.28 -0.97 -16.29
CA TYR A 155 2.39 -2.12 -16.44
C TYR A 155 1.92 -2.60 -15.07
N ILE A 156 0.70 -3.12 -15.02
CA ILE A 156 0.14 -3.75 -13.83
C ILE A 156 0.53 -5.22 -13.83
N LEU A 157 1.16 -5.66 -12.75
CA LEU A 157 1.53 -7.05 -12.52
C LEU A 157 0.42 -7.79 -11.77
N GLU A 158 -0.10 -7.17 -10.71
CA GLU A 158 -1.06 -7.79 -9.80
C GLU A 158 -1.99 -6.76 -9.12
N ASP A 159 -3.22 -7.19 -8.83
CA ASP A 159 -4.20 -6.44 -8.04
C ASP A 159 -4.42 -7.10 -6.67
N ASN A 160 -4.01 -6.43 -5.59
CA ASN A 160 -4.22 -6.87 -4.23
C ASN A 160 -5.48 -6.21 -3.64
N LEU A 161 -6.61 -6.91 -3.71
CA LEU A 161 -7.95 -6.38 -3.37
C LEU A 161 -8.54 -6.91 -2.04
N ARG A 162 -7.78 -7.73 -1.30
CA ARG A 162 -8.25 -8.36 -0.05
C ARG A 162 -7.85 -7.49 1.14
N THR A 163 -6.66 -7.75 1.67
CA THR A 163 -6.04 -7.03 2.78
C THR A 163 -4.65 -6.57 2.32
N PRO A 164 -4.56 -5.58 1.42
CA PRO A 164 -3.27 -5.07 0.96
C PRO A 164 -2.48 -4.49 2.14
N SER A 165 -1.17 -4.68 2.12
CA SER A 165 -0.26 -4.21 3.17
C SER A 165 0.90 -3.42 2.58
N GLY A 166 1.66 -2.73 3.44
CA GLY A 166 2.91 -2.08 3.11
C GLY A 166 2.91 -0.55 3.27
N VAL A 167 1.78 0.02 3.67
CA VAL A 167 1.61 1.46 3.91
C VAL A 167 2.52 1.95 5.03
N SER A 168 2.71 1.14 6.08
CA SER A 168 3.58 1.51 7.21
C SER A 168 5.02 1.72 6.73
N TYR A 169 5.54 0.81 5.90
CA TYR A 169 6.86 0.96 5.30
C TYR A 169 6.95 2.19 4.39
N MET A 170 5.93 2.48 3.58
CA MET A 170 5.90 3.70 2.75
C MET A 170 6.04 4.97 3.61
N LEU A 171 5.29 5.05 4.72
CA LEU A 171 5.29 6.20 5.62
C LEU A 171 6.63 6.33 6.33
N GLU A 172 7.16 5.23 6.87
CA GLU A 172 8.43 5.23 7.59
C GLU A 172 9.62 5.49 6.67
N ASN A 173 9.64 4.92 5.45
CA ASN A 173 10.65 5.23 4.44
C ASN A 173 10.71 6.74 4.17
N ARG A 174 9.55 7.43 4.16
CA ARG A 174 9.52 8.88 3.97
C ARG A 174 10.09 9.63 5.17
N GLU A 175 9.74 9.23 6.39
CA GLU A 175 10.24 9.88 7.61
C GLU A 175 11.75 9.67 7.79
N VAL A 176 12.26 8.47 7.51
CA VAL A 176 13.71 8.19 7.50
C VAL A 176 14.41 9.03 6.43
N THR A 177 13.88 9.06 5.20
CA THR A 177 14.45 9.90 4.13
C THR A 177 14.50 11.38 4.52
N LYS A 178 13.47 11.89 5.19
CA LYS A 178 13.41 13.28 5.68
C LYS A 178 14.47 13.58 6.73
N ARG A 179 14.81 12.61 7.60
CA ARG A 179 15.89 12.74 8.60
C ARG A 179 17.28 12.66 7.95
N LEU A 180 17.45 11.79 6.96
CA LEU A 180 18.76 11.58 6.32
C LEU A 180 19.10 12.67 5.31
N PHE A 181 18.13 13.13 4.53
CA PHE A 181 18.32 14.06 3.40
C PHE A 181 17.23 15.16 3.34
N PRO A 182 17.12 16.01 4.38
CA PRO A 182 16.07 17.04 4.45
C PRO A 182 16.12 18.02 3.26
N ASP A 183 17.31 18.50 2.90
CA ASP A 183 17.48 19.47 1.80
C ASP A 183 17.15 18.85 0.43
N LEU A 184 17.52 17.60 0.22
CA LEU A 184 17.22 16.88 -1.03
C LEU A 184 15.71 16.70 -1.19
N LEU A 185 15.02 16.27 -0.13
CA LEU A 185 13.57 16.09 -0.14
C LEU A 185 12.82 17.42 -0.33
N TYR A 186 13.32 18.50 0.28
CA TYR A 186 12.76 19.84 0.11
C TYR A 186 12.96 20.34 -1.32
N SER A 187 14.17 20.21 -1.86
CA SER A 187 14.54 20.70 -3.20
C SER A 187 13.85 19.93 -4.34
N SER A 188 13.44 18.68 -4.10
CA SER A 188 12.71 17.85 -5.06
C SER A 188 11.21 18.11 -5.10
N LYS A 189 10.68 18.92 -4.16
CA LYS A 189 9.24 19.21 -4.02
C LYS A 189 8.38 17.92 -3.94
N ALA A 190 8.91 16.90 -3.26
CA ALA A 190 8.20 15.62 -3.10
C ALA A 190 6.83 15.81 -2.41
N LYS A 191 5.77 15.20 -2.96
CA LYS A 191 4.42 15.24 -2.36
C LYS A 191 4.41 14.54 -1.00
N MET A 192 3.71 15.10 -0.02
CA MET A 192 3.57 14.51 1.32
C MET A 192 2.68 13.26 1.26
N VAL A 193 3.05 12.24 2.05
CA VAL A 193 2.29 10.97 2.19
C VAL A 193 1.76 10.75 3.61
N SER A 194 2.20 11.57 4.58
CA SER A 194 1.92 11.42 6.02
C SER A 194 0.43 11.43 6.38
N ASN A 195 -0.43 12.01 5.53
CA ASN A 195 -1.85 12.14 5.80
C ASN A 195 -2.66 10.86 5.48
N TYR A 196 -2.01 9.81 4.95
CA TYR A 196 -2.69 8.58 4.56
C TYR A 196 -3.60 8.00 5.67
N PRO A 197 -3.13 7.80 6.93
CA PRO A 197 -3.98 7.19 7.97
C PRO A 197 -5.23 8.04 8.27
N LEU A 198 -5.09 9.36 8.31
CA LEU A 198 -6.22 10.27 8.54
C LEU A 198 -7.23 10.21 7.39
N MET A 199 -6.76 10.14 6.14
CA MET A 199 -7.63 9.99 4.97
C MET A 199 -8.36 8.64 5.01
N LEU A 200 -7.66 7.56 5.35
CA LEU A 200 -8.27 6.24 5.49
C LEU A 200 -9.35 6.23 6.58
N HIS A 201 -9.06 6.79 7.75
CA HIS A 201 -10.04 6.91 8.83
C HIS A 201 -11.29 7.67 8.38
N GLN A 202 -11.12 8.81 7.68
CA GLN A 202 -12.25 9.57 7.12
C GLN A 202 -13.08 8.76 6.12
N ILE A 203 -12.44 7.99 5.25
CA ILE A 203 -13.13 7.10 4.31
C ILE A 203 -13.95 6.05 5.07
N LEU A 204 -13.36 5.41 6.08
CA LEU A 204 -14.05 4.40 6.89
C LEU A 204 -15.28 4.97 7.62
N LEU A 205 -15.17 6.19 8.16
CA LEU A 205 -16.31 6.90 8.77
C LEU A 205 -17.44 7.17 7.76
N GLN A 206 -17.11 7.47 6.50
CA GLN A 206 -18.10 7.74 5.44
C GLN A 206 -18.83 6.48 4.95
N LEU A 207 -18.26 5.29 5.18
CA LEU A 207 -18.91 4.02 4.87
C LEU A 207 -20.00 3.64 5.89
N ALA A 208 -20.04 4.32 7.04
CA ALA A 208 -21.04 4.06 8.05
C ALA A 208 -22.46 4.38 7.55
N PRO A 209 -23.49 3.61 7.98
CA PRO A 209 -24.89 3.94 7.76
C PRO A 209 -25.22 5.39 8.15
N SER A 210 -25.97 6.09 7.31
CA SER A 210 -26.30 7.51 7.51
C SER A 210 -27.11 7.79 8.79
N GLN A 211 -27.70 6.77 9.40
CA GLN A 211 -28.45 6.88 10.65
C GLN A 211 -27.54 6.92 11.89
N LEU A 212 -26.22 6.69 11.76
CA LEU A 212 -25.26 6.73 12.86
C LEU A 212 -24.59 8.11 12.93
N SER A 213 -24.80 8.82 14.03
CA SER A 213 -24.22 10.15 14.26
C SER A 213 -22.74 10.11 14.68
N ASN A 214 -22.30 9.03 15.31
CA ASN A 214 -20.91 8.86 15.74
C ASN A 214 -20.47 7.39 15.52
N PRO A 215 -20.09 7.03 14.28
CA PRO A 215 -19.66 5.66 13.97
C PRO A 215 -18.35 5.34 14.68
N ASN A 216 -18.29 4.18 15.32
CA ASN A 216 -17.06 3.64 15.90
C ASN A 216 -16.33 2.79 14.84
N VAL A 217 -15.04 3.08 14.61
CA VAL A 217 -14.18 2.32 13.69
C VAL A 217 -13.16 1.56 14.54
N VAL A 218 -12.98 0.28 14.24
CA VAL A 218 -11.98 -0.58 14.89
C VAL A 218 -11.19 -1.33 13.83
N LEU A 219 -9.94 -1.68 14.13
CA LEU A 219 -9.11 -2.52 13.28
C LEU A 219 -9.05 -3.94 13.84
N LEU A 220 -9.72 -4.88 13.16
CA LEU A 220 -9.72 -6.29 13.54
C LEU A 220 -8.42 -6.95 13.08
N THR A 221 -7.69 -7.56 14.00
CA THR A 221 -6.43 -8.26 13.73
C THR A 221 -6.47 -9.73 14.15
N PRO A 222 -5.77 -10.63 13.44
CA PRO A 222 -5.52 -12.00 13.91
C PRO A 222 -4.54 -12.09 15.10
N GLY A 223 -3.91 -10.98 15.50
CA GLY A 223 -3.03 -10.90 16.66
C GLY A 223 -1.53 -10.99 16.33
N VAL A 224 -0.72 -11.08 17.38
CA VAL A 224 0.76 -10.90 17.36
C VAL A 224 1.53 -11.89 16.49
N PHE A 225 0.94 -13.06 16.20
CA PHE A 225 1.58 -14.09 15.39
C PHE A 225 1.45 -13.86 13.88
N ASN A 226 0.77 -12.79 13.46
CA ASN A 226 0.68 -12.41 12.06
C ASN A 226 1.84 -11.50 11.65
N SER A 227 2.45 -11.76 10.50
CA SER A 227 3.61 -11.01 10.00
C SER A 227 3.33 -9.53 9.71
N ALA A 228 2.07 -9.13 9.52
CA ALA A 228 1.67 -7.73 9.34
C ALA A 228 1.17 -7.08 10.64
N TYR A 229 1.31 -7.73 11.81
CA TYR A 229 0.82 -7.21 13.09
C TYR A 229 1.42 -5.84 13.46
N TYR A 230 2.69 -5.59 13.11
CA TYR A 230 3.31 -4.27 13.22
C TYR A 230 2.48 -3.21 12.47
N GLU A 231 2.14 -3.47 11.21
CA GLU A 231 1.38 -2.54 10.39
C GLU A 231 -0.05 -2.32 10.94
N HIS A 232 -0.70 -3.38 11.42
CA HIS A 232 -2.01 -3.27 12.06
C HIS A 232 -1.97 -2.32 13.27
N THR A 233 -0.98 -2.51 14.15
CA THR A 233 -0.77 -1.68 15.34
C THR A 233 -0.41 -0.24 14.97
N PHE A 234 0.47 -0.07 13.99
CA PHE A 234 0.87 1.23 13.47
C PHE A 234 -0.33 2.01 12.92
N LEU A 235 -1.15 1.38 12.07
CA LEU A 235 -2.31 2.01 11.45
C LEU A 235 -3.39 2.34 12.48
N ALA A 236 -3.70 1.42 13.39
CA ALA A 236 -4.66 1.67 14.47
C ALA A 236 -4.26 2.88 15.32
N ARG A 237 -2.98 2.92 15.76
CA ARG A 237 -2.43 4.05 16.52
C ARG A 237 -2.47 5.36 15.73
N SER A 238 -2.13 5.31 14.44
CA SER A 238 -2.05 6.50 13.58
C SER A 238 -3.43 7.06 13.23
N MET A 239 -4.44 6.20 13.11
CA MET A 239 -5.84 6.60 12.92
C MET A 239 -6.52 7.03 14.23
N GLY A 240 -5.98 6.60 15.38
CA GLY A 240 -6.59 6.83 16.69
C GLY A 240 -7.80 5.93 16.92
N ILE A 241 -7.76 4.69 16.44
CA ILE A 241 -8.83 3.69 16.59
C ILE A 241 -8.35 2.47 17.38
N ASP A 242 -9.29 1.72 17.93
CA ASP A 242 -8.97 0.52 18.70
C ASP A 242 -8.48 -0.62 17.79
N LEU A 243 -7.40 -1.26 18.20
CA LEU A 243 -6.93 -2.54 17.65
C LEU A 243 -7.58 -3.67 18.44
N VAL A 244 -8.39 -4.50 17.77
CA VAL A 244 -9.20 -5.54 18.42
C VAL A 244 -8.93 -6.91 17.82
N GLU A 245 -9.03 -7.97 18.61
CA GLU A 245 -9.06 -9.35 18.15
C GLU A 245 -10.51 -9.88 18.14
N GLY A 246 -10.75 -11.02 17.49
CA GLY A 246 -12.09 -11.62 17.40
C GLY A 246 -12.73 -11.90 18.77
N ARG A 247 -11.91 -12.16 19.81
CA ARG A 247 -12.37 -12.37 21.19
C ARG A 247 -12.90 -11.10 21.87
N ASP A 248 -12.53 -9.92 21.36
CA ASP A 248 -12.94 -8.63 21.92
C ASP A 248 -14.28 -8.16 21.33
N LEU A 249 -14.79 -8.88 20.33
CA LEU A 249 -16.05 -8.59 19.66
C LEU A 249 -17.15 -9.58 20.07
N ILE A 250 -18.38 -9.10 20.15
CA ILE A 250 -19.58 -9.92 20.32
C ILE A 250 -20.67 -9.45 19.36
N VAL A 251 -21.44 -10.42 18.83
CA VAL A 251 -22.60 -10.15 17.98
C VAL A 251 -23.86 -10.32 18.82
N ASP A 252 -24.68 -9.28 18.89
CA ASP A 252 -26.00 -9.32 19.51
C ASP A 252 -27.00 -8.49 18.70
N ASN A 253 -28.21 -9.01 18.49
CA ASN A 253 -29.31 -8.32 17.79
C ASN A 253 -28.89 -7.63 16.47
N TYR A 254 -28.17 -8.36 15.61
CA TYR A 254 -27.65 -7.89 14.31
C TYR A 254 -26.66 -6.72 14.39
N LYS A 255 -26.02 -6.52 15.55
CA LYS A 255 -24.99 -5.52 15.77
C LYS A 255 -23.73 -6.16 16.34
N VAL A 256 -22.58 -5.55 16.04
CA VAL A 256 -21.28 -5.94 16.60
C VAL A 256 -20.94 -4.94 17.70
N TYR A 257 -20.53 -5.44 18.86
CA TYR A 257 -20.09 -4.65 20.00
C TYR A 257 -18.65 -5.00 20.36
N THR A 258 -17.87 -4.00 20.75
CA THR A 258 -16.61 -4.18 21.48
C THR A 258 -16.94 -4.43 22.94
N LYS A 259 -16.29 -5.43 23.54
CA LYS A 259 -16.45 -5.77 24.96
C LYS A 259 -15.91 -4.69 25.89
#